data_AF-A0A7W0WYU2-F1
#
_entry.id   AF-A0A7W0WYU2-F1
#
_cell.length_a   1.000
_cell.length_b   1.000
_cell.length_c   1.000
_cell.angle_alpha   90.00
_cell.angle_beta   90.00
_cell.angle_gamma   90.00
#
_symmetry.space_group_name_H-M   'P 1'
#
loop_
_entity.id
_entity.type
_entity.pdbx_description
1 polymer ?
#
loop_
_entity_poly.entity_id
_entity_poly.type
_entity_poly.pdbx_seq_one_letter_code
_entity_poly.pdbx_strand_id
1 'polypeptide(L)'
;MSGVTFERLPPERRITAPSAASAGSCCCCCCCCLHTIGSLVGALTAKTPTPPEVVPTAVVGSDRADPNFRVTKEYWATVLVLCTVGLPLFAFSQGAGTEDFDMPSWLLIWAMFLPGIQLLASLVVVVRNQFSKRPGQRERMQHLGAITGRAFVGGMIGVLVMVVLGTVFIR
;
A
#
# COMPACT_ATOMS: atom_id res chain seq x y z
N MET A 1 -44.37 -47.49 -10.65
CA MET A 1 -43.79 -46.17 -11.01
C MET A 1 -44.34 -45.17 -10.00
N SER A 2 -43.56 -44.84 -8.97
CA SER A 2 -43.99 -43.97 -7.87
C SER A 2 -43.83 -42.51 -8.31
N GLY A 3 -44.94 -41.78 -8.44
CA GLY A 3 -44.94 -40.39 -8.89
C GLY A 3 -44.47 -39.44 -7.79
N VAL A 4 -43.50 -38.59 -8.11
CA VAL A 4 -43.06 -37.48 -7.25
C VAL A 4 -43.97 -36.28 -7.51
N THR A 5 -44.64 -35.78 -6.48
CA THR A 5 -45.48 -34.59 -6.52
C THR A 5 -44.75 -33.42 -5.86
N PHE A 6 -44.75 -32.27 -6.53
CA PHE A 6 -44.15 -31.04 -6.01
C PHE A 6 -45.24 -30.18 -5.39
N GLU A 7 -45.16 -29.97 -4.08
CA GLU A 7 -46.03 -29.05 -3.35
C GLU A 7 -45.36 -27.67 -3.25
N ARG A 8 -46.09 -26.61 -3.61
CA ARG A 8 -45.57 -25.24 -3.65
C ARG A 8 -45.93 -24.55 -2.32
N LEU A 9 -44.93 -24.31 -1.48
CA LEU A 9 -45.10 -23.55 -0.23
C LEU A 9 -45.53 -22.09 -0.54
N PRO A 10 -46.42 -21.50 0.27
CA PRO A 10 -46.82 -20.11 0.11
C PRO A 10 -45.61 -19.17 0.29
N PRO A 11 -45.57 -18.03 -0.44
CA PRO A 11 -44.46 -17.09 -0.38
C PRO A 11 -44.30 -16.57 1.04
N GLU A 12 -43.08 -16.71 1.56
CA GLU A 12 -42.70 -16.32 2.92
C GLU A 12 -43.02 -14.83 3.15
N ARG A 13 -43.93 -14.60 4.10
CA ARG A 13 -44.48 -13.29 4.42
C ARG A 13 -43.33 -12.44 4.95
N ARG A 14 -42.91 -11.42 4.18
CA ARG A 14 -41.89 -10.41 4.50
C ARG A 14 -41.79 -10.15 6.01
N ILE A 15 -40.90 -10.88 6.67
CA ILE A 15 -40.30 -10.41 7.90
C ILE A 15 -39.37 -9.31 7.41
N THR A 16 -39.81 -8.06 7.57
CA THR A 16 -38.89 -6.92 7.57
C THR A 16 -37.92 -7.18 8.70
N ALA A 17 -36.85 -7.93 8.39
CA ALA A 17 -35.67 -7.92 9.20
C ALA A 17 -35.31 -6.44 9.36
N PRO A 18 -35.23 -5.91 10.59
CA PRO A 18 -34.63 -4.61 10.74
C PRO A 18 -33.28 -4.72 10.05
N SER A 19 -33.05 -3.85 9.07
CA SER A 19 -31.71 -3.50 8.65
C SER A 19 -31.06 -2.88 9.88
N ALA A 20 -30.62 -3.72 10.82
CA ALA A 20 -29.50 -3.40 11.66
C ALA A 20 -28.43 -3.03 10.66
N ALA A 21 -28.22 -1.73 10.50
CA ALA A 21 -27.10 -1.21 9.77
C ALA A 21 -25.92 -2.04 10.24
N SER A 22 -25.31 -2.77 9.31
CA SER A 22 -24.16 -3.61 9.57
C SER A 22 -22.97 -2.69 9.85
N ALA A 23 -23.01 -1.97 10.97
CA ALA A 23 -21.92 -1.15 11.49
C ALA A 23 -20.71 -2.02 11.87
N GLY A 24 -20.85 -3.36 11.81
CA GLY A 24 -19.77 -4.33 12.00
C GLY A 24 -19.32 -5.09 10.74
N SER A 25 -19.91 -4.89 9.55
CA SER A 25 -19.52 -5.62 8.32
C SER A 25 -18.47 -4.88 7.47
N CYS A 26 -17.68 -3.99 8.07
CA CYS A 26 -16.53 -3.31 7.42
C CYS A 26 -15.17 -3.82 7.93
N CYS A 27 -15.03 -5.13 8.19
CA CYS A 27 -13.80 -5.67 8.79
C CYS A 27 -12.59 -5.69 7.84
N CYS A 28 -12.77 -5.49 6.53
CA CYS A 28 -11.69 -5.50 5.55
C CYS A 28 -11.56 -4.19 4.76
N CYS A 29 -12.64 -3.55 4.31
CA CYS A 29 -12.53 -2.36 3.45
C CYS A 29 -11.98 -1.13 4.20
N CYS A 30 -12.52 -0.83 5.39
CA CYS A 30 -12.09 0.32 6.19
C CYS A 30 -10.67 0.13 6.74
N CYS A 31 -10.33 -1.12 7.04
CA CYS A 31 -9.09 -1.53 7.69
C CYS A 31 -7.87 -1.43 6.77
N CYS A 32 -8.02 -1.93 5.54
CA CYS A 32 -6.96 -1.86 4.54
C CYS A 32 -6.78 -0.42 4.05
N CYS A 33 -7.87 0.36 3.96
CA CYS A 33 -7.80 1.75 3.54
C CYS A 33 -7.04 2.64 4.53
N LEU A 34 -7.33 2.60 5.83
CA LEU A 34 -6.66 3.49 6.80
C LEU A 34 -5.17 3.17 6.95
N HIS A 35 -4.79 1.89 6.97
CA HIS A 35 -3.38 1.48 7.03
C HIS A 35 -2.60 1.91 5.77
N THR A 36 -3.20 1.73 4.59
CA THR A 36 -2.55 1.99 3.31
C THR A 36 -2.55 3.46 2.92
N ILE A 37 -3.65 4.18 3.19
CA ILE A 37 -3.73 5.64 3.04
C ILE A 37 -2.78 6.30 4.03
N GLY A 38 -2.76 5.85 5.29
CA GLY A 38 -1.81 6.36 6.29
C GLY A 38 -0.37 6.20 5.83
N SER A 39 0.01 5.00 5.37
CA SER A 39 1.36 4.75 4.85
C SER A 39 1.70 5.57 3.61
N LEU A 40 0.74 5.72 2.69
CA LEU A 40 0.91 6.53 1.49
C LEU A 40 1.07 8.03 1.81
N VAL A 41 0.21 8.58 2.67
CA VAL A 41 0.29 9.99 3.12
C VAL A 41 1.59 10.23 3.88
N GLY A 42 2.01 9.29 4.72
CA GLY A 42 3.31 9.31 5.37
C GLY A 42 4.46 9.41 4.37
N ALA A 43 4.48 8.54 3.35
CA ALA A 43 5.50 8.56 2.31
C ALA A 43 5.52 9.89 1.53
N LEU A 44 4.35 10.41 1.17
CA LEU A 44 4.20 11.65 0.39
C LEU A 44 4.57 12.90 1.19
N THR A 45 4.35 12.90 2.50
CA THR A 45 4.68 14.04 3.36
C THR A 45 6.17 14.11 3.69
N ALA A 46 6.99 13.14 3.29
CA ALA A 46 8.44 13.16 3.42
C ALA A 46 9.05 14.38 2.69
N LYS A 47 9.50 15.35 3.48
CA LYS A 47 10.19 16.54 2.97
C LYS A 47 11.53 16.10 2.39
N THR A 48 11.84 16.59 1.20
CA THR A 48 13.19 16.50 0.64
C THR A 48 14.15 17.28 1.53
N PRO A 49 15.30 16.70 1.93
CA PRO A 49 16.36 17.42 2.60
C PRO A 49 16.75 18.66 1.80
N THR A 50 16.88 19.79 2.47
CA THR A 50 17.36 21.02 1.84
C THR A 50 18.75 20.76 1.26
N PRO A 51 19.00 21.03 -0.02
CA PRO A 51 20.32 20.82 -0.61
C PRO A 51 21.36 21.67 0.15
N PRO A 52 22.58 21.18 0.37
CA PRO A 52 23.63 21.96 1.02
C PRO A 52 23.93 23.22 0.18
N GLU A 53 24.05 24.36 0.87
CA GLU A 53 24.16 25.72 0.29
C GLU A 53 25.37 25.90 -0.64
N VAL A 54 26.39 25.03 -0.52
CA VAL A 54 27.60 25.08 -1.36
C VAL A 54 28.01 23.66 -1.73
N VAL A 55 27.60 23.19 -2.90
CA VAL A 55 28.28 22.07 -3.58
C VAL A 55 29.23 22.70 -4.58
N PRO A 56 30.57 22.63 -4.39
CA PRO A 56 31.52 23.17 -5.36
C PRO A 56 31.30 22.50 -6.73
N THR A 57 30.68 23.25 -7.64
CA THR A 57 30.42 22.81 -9.01
C THR A 57 31.71 22.85 -9.80
N ALA A 58 32.49 21.77 -9.77
CA ALA A 58 33.64 21.60 -10.66
C ALA A 58 33.25 21.32 -12.12
N VAL A 59 31.96 21.26 -12.46
CA VAL A 59 31.50 21.04 -13.85
C VAL A 59 30.31 21.96 -14.15
N VAL A 60 30.61 23.06 -14.84
CA VAL A 60 29.62 23.95 -15.45
C VAL A 60 28.95 23.17 -16.59
N GLY A 61 27.64 22.95 -16.52
CA GLY A 61 26.84 22.49 -17.68
C GLY A 61 26.23 21.09 -17.64
N SER A 62 26.44 20.28 -16.59
CA SER A 62 25.60 19.08 -16.42
C SER A 62 24.42 19.42 -15.51
N ASP A 63 23.20 19.33 -16.01
CA ASP A 63 21.96 19.27 -15.21
C ASP A 63 22.08 18.13 -14.18
N ARG A 64 22.71 18.40 -13.04
CA ARG A 64 22.80 17.45 -11.92
C ARG A 64 21.46 17.48 -11.23
N ALA A 65 20.52 16.72 -11.79
CA ALA A 65 19.26 16.42 -11.15
C ALA A 65 19.52 16.01 -9.70
N ASP A 66 18.85 16.71 -8.78
CA ASP A 66 18.98 16.61 -7.32
C ASP A 66 19.09 15.13 -6.89
N PRO A 67 20.11 14.73 -6.11
CA PRO A 67 20.25 13.36 -5.62
C PRO A 67 18.98 12.85 -4.92
N ASN A 68 18.22 13.72 -4.25
CA ASN A 68 16.96 13.38 -3.60
C ASN A 68 15.84 13.09 -4.60
N PHE A 69 15.76 13.86 -5.69
CA PHE A 69 14.78 13.63 -6.76
C PHE A 69 15.00 12.26 -7.42
N ARG A 70 16.27 11.89 -7.64
CA ARG A 70 16.62 10.59 -8.22
C ARG A 70 16.24 9.42 -7.32
N VAL A 71 16.55 9.48 -6.02
CA VAL A 71 16.16 8.42 -5.06
C VAL A 71 14.66 8.28 -4.94
N THR A 72 13.95 9.42 -4.89
CA THR A 72 12.49 9.43 -4.85
C THR A 72 11.91 8.76 -6.11
N LYS A 73 12.45 9.07 -7.29
CA LYS A 73 12.06 8.42 -8.54
C LYS A 73 12.36 6.91 -8.53
N GLU A 74 13.55 6.51 -8.08
CA GLU A 74 13.92 5.10 -7.96
C GLU A 74 12.97 4.35 -7.02
N TYR A 75 12.63 4.93 -5.87
CA TYR A 75 11.66 4.38 -4.93
C TYR A 75 10.28 4.18 -5.54
N TRP A 76 9.67 5.22 -6.12
CA TRP A 76 8.35 5.10 -6.72
C TRP A 76 8.33 4.16 -7.93
N ALA A 77 9.40 4.11 -8.72
CA ALA A 77 9.54 3.15 -9.80
C ALA A 77 9.58 1.71 -9.25
N THR A 78 10.34 1.45 -8.18
CA THR A 78 10.39 0.13 -7.55
C THR A 78 9.03 -0.27 -6.96
N VAL A 79 8.33 0.64 -6.28
CA VAL A 79 6.96 0.39 -5.80
C VAL A 79 6.04 0.03 -6.95
N LEU A 80 6.04 0.82 -8.03
CA LEU A 80 5.19 0.57 -9.20
C LEU A 80 5.48 -0.80 -9.82
N VAL A 81 6.76 -1.15 -10.03
CA VAL A 81 7.16 -2.46 -10.58
C VAL A 81 6.73 -3.60 -9.66
N LEU A 82 6.89 -3.47 -8.35
CA LEU A 82 6.46 -4.51 -7.40
C LEU A 82 4.93 -4.66 -7.40
N CYS A 83 4.17 -3.58 -7.52
CA CYS A 83 2.71 -3.63 -7.61
C CYS A 83 2.23 -4.23 -8.94
N THR A 84 2.75 -3.77 -10.08
CA THR A 84 2.23 -4.14 -11.41
C THR A 84 2.78 -5.46 -11.94
N VAL A 85 3.99 -5.86 -11.53
CA VAL A 85 4.66 -7.07 -12.02
C VAL A 85 4.89 -8.05 -10.88
N GLY A 86 5.47 -7.60 -9.76
CA GLY A 86 5.83 -8.49 -8.65
C GLY A 86 4.64 -9.24 -8.06
N LEU A 87 3.57 -8.50 -7.71
CA LEU A 87 2.40 -9.07 -7.06
C LEU A 87 1.60 -10.01 -8.00
N PRO A 88 1.34 -9.67 -9.29
CA PRO A 88 0.73 -10.62 -10.23
C PRO A 88 1.59 -11.86 -10.47
N LEU A 89 2.91 -11.72 -10.65
CA LEU A 89 3.79 -12.88 -10.81
C LEU A 89 3.77 -13.80 -9.58
N PHE A 90 3.73 -13.22 -8.37
CA PHE A 90 3.60 -14.00 -7.16
C PHE A 90 2.25 -14.75 -7.13
N ALA A 91 1.13 -14.09 -7.44
CA ALA A 91 -0.17 -14.73 -7.50
C ALA A 91 -0.21 -15.89 -8.52
N PHE A 92 0.34 -15.68 -9.72
CA PHE A 92 0.45 -16.72 -10.74
C PHE A 92 1.35 -17.88 -10.32
N SER A 93 2.43 -17.61 -9.57
CA SER A 93 3.30 -18.66 -9.01
C SER A 93 2.59 -19.56 -8.00
N GLN A 94 1.51 -19.07 -7.38
CA GLN A 94 0.64 -19.84 -6.48
C GLN A 94 -0.49 -20.56 -7.22
N GLY A 95 -0.49 -20.52 -8.56
CA GLY A 95 -1.50 -21.20 -9.38
C GLY A 95 -2.80 -20.42 -9.59
N ALA A 96 -2.86 -19.14 -9.21
CA ALA A 96 -4.03 -18.33 -9.50
C ALA A 96 -4.13 -18.01 -11.00
N GLY A 97 -5.32 -18.08 -11.57
CA GLY A 97 -5.63 -17.65 -12.92
C GLY A 97 -6.02 -16.17 -12.99
N THR A 98 -5.99 -15.61 -14.20
CA THR A 98 -6.49 -14.24 -14.45
C THR A 98 -8.01 -14.11 -14.28
N GLU A 99 -8.74 -15.22 -14.39
CA GLU A 99 -10.20 -15.27 -14.23
C GLU A 99 -10.64 -15.36 -12.76
N ASP A 100 -9.73 -15.71 -11.85
CA ASP A 100 -10.03 -15.92 -10.43
C ASP A 100 -10.24 -14.62 -9.65
N PHE A 101 -9.86 -13.48 -10.23
CA PHE A 101 -9.91 -12.19 -9.57
C PHE A 101 -10.68 -11.15 -10.39
N ASP A 102 -11.80 -10.71 -9.85
CA ASP A 102 -12.46 -9.50 -10.31
C ASP A 102 -11.64 -8.24 -9.93
N MET A 103 -11.85 -7.15 -10.67
CA MET A 103 -11.12 -5.89 -10.45
C MET A 103 -11.20 -5.37 -8.99
N PRO A 104 -12.35 -5.47 -8.29
CA PRO A 104 -12.43 -5.14 -6.87
C PRO A 104 -11.52 -5.98 -5.97
N SER A 105 -11.42 -7.29 -6.20
CA SER A 105 -10.51 -8.15 -5.42
C SER A 105 -9.05 -7.79 -5.67
N TRP A 106 -8.66 -7.49 -6.90
CA TRP A 106 -7.30 -7.02 -7.21
C TRP A 106 -6.95 -5.73 -6.45
N LEU A 107 -7.86 -4.76 -6.43
CA LEU A 107 -7.67 -3.51 -5.68
C LEU A 107 -7.56 -3.75 -4.17
N LEU A 108 -8.35 -4.67 -3.62
CA LEU A 108 -8.27 -5.03 -2.21
C LEU A 108 -6.93 -5.68 -1.87
N ILE A 109 -6.46 -6.64 -2.69
CA ILE A 109 -5.15 -7.29 -2.51
C ILE A 109 -4.05 -6.23 -2.58
N TRP A 110 -4.08 -5.34 -3.57
CA TRP A 110 -3.11 -4.23 -3.65
C TRP A 110 -3.12 -3.38 -2.39
N ALA A 111 -4.30 -3.00 -1.90
CA ALA A 111 -4.42 -2.23 -0.68
C ALA A 111 -3.84 -2.97 0.53
N MET A 112 -4.07 -4.28 0.66
CA MET A 112 -3.54 -5.08 1.77
C MET A 112 -2.03 -5.22 1.76
N PHE A 113 -1.43 -5.42 0.59
CA PHE A 113 -0.01 -5.69 0.44
C PHE A 113 0.85 -4.43 0.20
N LEU A 114 0.25 -3.28 -0.10
CA LEU A 114 1.00 -2.03 -0.38
C LEU A 114 2.02 -1.66 0.73
N PRO A 115 1.71 -1.75 2.03
CA PRO A 115 2.67 -1.44 3.09
C PRO A 115 3.88 -2.37 3.06
N GLY A 116 3.66 -3.67 2.83
CA GLY A 116 4.74 -4.65 2.66
C GLY A 116 5.57 -4.38 1.40
N ILE A 117 4.91 -4.02 0.29
CA ILE A 117 5.56 -3.62 -0.96
C ILE A 117 6.40 -2.35 -0.77
N GLN A 118 5.90 -1.35 -0.04
CA GLN A 118 6.63 -0.12 0.26
C GLN A 118 7.89 -0.41 1.09
N LEU A 119 7.81 -1.30 2.07
CA LEU A 119 8.98 -1.72 2.86
C LEU A 119 9.99 -2.48 2.00
N LEU A 120 9.53 -3.41 1.16
CA LEU A 120 10.38 -4.15 0.23
C LEU A 120 11.05 -3.21 -0.78
N ALA A 121 10.32 -2.23 -1.32
CA ALA A 121 10.86 -1.22 -2.20
C ALA A 121 11.96 -0.40 -1.51
N SER A 122 11.74 0.03 -0.26
CA SER A 122 12.77 0.71 0.53
C SER A 122 14.02 -0.14 0.69
N LEU A 123 13.88 -1.44 0.98
CA LEU A 123 15.02 -2.35 1.10
C LEU A 123 15.79 -2.48 -0.22
N VAL A 124 15.09 -2.69 -1.33
CA VAL A 124 15.70 -2.79 -2.67
C VAL A 124 16.48 -1.52 -3.02
N VAL A 125 15.90 -0.34 -2.76
CA VAL A 125 16.55 0.94 -3.05
C VAL A 125 17.73 1.20 -2.12
N VAL A 126 17.65 0.80 -0.84
CA VAL A 126 18.79 0.83 0.09
C VAL A 126 19.94 -0.01 -0.45
N VAL A 127 19.68 -1.28 -0.79
CA VAL A 127 20.70 -2.20 -1.29
C VAL A 127 21.34 -1.66 -2.57
N ARG A 128 20.53 -1.19 -3.52
CA ARG A 128 21.02 -0.58 -4.76
C ARG A 128 21.85 0.68 -4.51
N ASN A 129 21.46 1.54 -3.56
CA ASN A 129 22.24 2.73 -3.20
C ASN A 129 23.52 2.37 -2.44
N GLN A 130 23.52 1.30 -1.64
CA GLN A 130 24.69 0.82 -0.92
C GLN A 130 25.82 0.38 -1.87
N PHE A 131 25.46 -0.23 -3.00
CA PHE A 131 26.43 -0.62 -4.05
C PHE A 131 26.72 0.50 -5.06
N SER A 132 26.08 1.66 -4.93
CA SER A 132 26.27 2.77 -5.85
C SER A 132 27.50 3.59 -5.48
N LYS A 133 28.52 3.63 -6.34
CA LYS A 133 29.72 4.48 -6.19
C LYS A 133 29.47 5.99 -6.38
N ARG A 134 28.21 6.42 -6.42
CA ARG A 134 27.83 7.82 -6.66
C ARG A 134 28.08 8.66 -5.39
N PRO A 135 28.43 9.95 -5.51
CA PRO A 135 28.55 10.85 -4.36
C PRO A 135 27.19 11.04 -3.66
N GLY A 136 27.21 11.50 -2.41
CA GLY A 136 25.99 11.78 -1.63
C GLY A 136 25.20 10.54 -1.20
N GLN A 137 25.86 9.42 -0.93
CA GLN A 137 25.20 8.19 -0.47
C GLN A 137 24.50 8.40 0.88
N ARG A 138 25.12 9.13 1.80
CA ARG A 138 24.57 9.38 3.14
C ARG A 138 23.29 10.22 3.09
N GLU A 139 23.25 11.30 2.30
CA GLU A 139 22.04 12.12 2.13
C GLU A 139 20.90 11.29 1.51
N ARG A 140 21.21 10.50 0.48
CA ARG A 140 20.25 9.59 -0.17
C ARG A 140 19.65 8.57 0.80
N MET A 141 20.48 7.97 1.64
CA MET A 141 20.04 7.02 2.68
C MET A 141 19.20 7.70 3.76
N GLN A 142 19.55 8.91 4.17
CA GLN A 142 18.76 9.70 5.13
C GLN A 142 17.38 10.07 4.55
N HIS A 143 17.32 10.50 3.28
CA HIS A 143 16.07 10.80 2.60
C HIS A 143 15.17 9.57 2.48
N LEU A 144 15.74 8.44 2.04
CA LEU A 144 15.01 7.18 1.94
C LEU A 144 14.51 6.67 3.31
N GLY A 145 15.34 6.83 4.35
CA GLY A 145 14.96 6.55 5.73
C GLY A 145 13.79 7.44 6.20
N ALA A 146 13.77 8.71 5.81
CA ALA A 146 12.67 9.62 6.12
C ALA A 146 11.35 9.22 5.41
N ILE A 147 11.41 8.82 4.13
CA ILE A 147 10.25 8.30 3.39
C ILE A 147 9.70 7.06 4.09
N THR A 148 10.56 6.08 4.37
CA THR A 148 10.18 4.80 4.97
C THR A 148 9.64 4.99 6.38
N GLY A 149 10.29 5.82 7.19
CA GLY A 149 9.88 6.10 8.56
C GLY A 149 8.53 6.81 8.62
N ARG A 150 8.28 7.79 7.77
CA ARG A 150 6.97 8.47 7.73
C ARG A 150 5.87 7.56 7.20
N ALA A 151 6.16 6.73 6.20
CA ALA A 151 5.23 5.71 5.73
C ALA A 151 4.84 4.75 6.87
N PHE A 152 5.84 4.24 7.60
CA PHE A 152 5.60 3.37 8.76
C PHE A 152 4.75 4.05 9.84
N VAL A 153 5.09 5.28 10.23
CA VAL A 153 4.34 6.05 11.23
C VAL A 153 2.89 6.29 10.77
N GLY A 154 2.70 6.68 9.50
CA GLY A 154 1.37 6.86 8.93
C GLY A 154 0.55 5.58 8.95
N GLY A 155 1.17 4.43 8.63
CA GLY A 155 0.55 3.12 8.76
C GLY A 155 0.14 2.81 10.21
N MET A 156 1.04 3.02 11.18
CA MET A 156 0.75 2.81 12.60
C MET A 156 -0.39 3.69 13.12
N ILE A 157 -0.47 4.95 12.68
CA ILE A 157 -1.60 5.83 12.98
C ILE A 157 -2.91 5.26 12.41
N GLY A 158 -2.88 4.77 11.17
CA GLY A 158 -4.03 4.10 10.55
C GLY A 158 -4.52 2.92 11.39
N VAL A 159 -3.61 2.04 11.83
CA VAL A 159 -3.92 0.91 12.72
C VAL A 159 -4.50 1.39 14.06
N LEU A 160 -3.89 2.41 14.67
CA LEU A 160 -4.36 2.96 15.94
C LEU A 160 -5.79 3.50 15.83
N VAL A 161 -6.08 4.29 14.79
CA VAL A 161 -7.43 4.81 14.53
C VAL A 161 -8.43 3.66 14.39
N MET A 162 -8.07 2.60 13.65
CA MET A 162 -8.92 1.43 13.50
C MET A 162 -9.22 0.73 14.84
N VAL A 163 -8.21 0.54 15.69
CA VAL A 163 -8.39 -0.07 17.02
C VAL A 163 -9.31 0.78 17.90
N VAL A 164 -9.15 2.11 17.87
CA VAL A 164 -10.00 3.02 18.64
C VAL A 164 -11.45 2.97 18.14
N LEU A 165 -11.68 3.08 16.84
CA LEU A 165 -13.05 3.02 16.30
C LEU A 165 -13.69 1.64 16.58
N GLY A 166 -12.96 0.55 16.40
CA GLY A 166 -13.45 -0.79 16.70
C GLY A 166 -13.84 -0.97 18.17
N THR A 167 -13.03 -0.47 19.10
CA THR A 167 -13.32 -0.58 20.54
C THR A 167 -14.46 0.33 21.02
N VAL A 168 -14.69 1.47 20.36
CA VAL A 168 -15.78 2.41 20.68
C VAL A 168 -17.12 1.94 20.12
N PHE A 169 -17.18 1.39 18.90
CA PHE A 169 -18.44 1.00 18.26
C PHE A 169 -18.92 -0.42 18.58
N ILE A 170 -18.08 -1.27 19.15
CA ILE A 170 -18.44 -2.65 19.55
C ILE A 170 -19.02 -2.71 20.97
N ARG A 171 -18.94 -1.61 21.74
CA ARG A 171 -19.60 -1.48 23.06
C ARG A 171 -21.02 -0.95 22.92
#